data_AF-I8QVD7-F1
#
_entry.id   AF-I8QVD7-F1
#
_cell.length_a   1.000
_cell.length_b   1.000
_cell.length_c   1.000
_cell.angle_alpha   90.00
_cell.angle_beta   90.00
_cell.angle_gamma   90.00
#
_symmetry.space_group_name_H-M   'P 1'
#
loop_
_entity.id
_entity.type
_entity.pdbx_description
1 polymer ?
#
loop_
_entity_poly.entity_id
_entity_poly.type
_entity_poly.pdbx_seq_one_letter_code
_entity_poly.pdbx_strand_id
1 'polypeptide(L)'
;MTTAGAGVRRAAPLTKHARQARLAALIAKRPVRSQSELARLLAAEGVQVTQATLSRDLEDIGATKVRGADGGLVYAVDVNLAPAEIVRLPLTRLCEELLVSAEANGDLVVLRTPPGAAQLFASALDREALPAVMGTIAGDDTVLVVCRAEATAPGDGSISGGTPAGGESPG
;
A
#
# COMPACT_ATOMS: atom_id res chain seq x y z
N MET A 1 43.16 -11.61 -14.52
CA MET A 1 41.95 -11.12 -15.23
C MET A 1 40.87 -12.16 -14.95
N THR A 2 39.76 -11.92 -14.25
CA THR A 2 38.98 -10.70 -14.06
C THR A 2 38.15 -10.83 -12.79
N THR A 3 38.15 -9.80 -11.95
CA THR A 3 37.28 -9.66 -10.77
C THR A 3 35.87 -9.30 -11.26
N ALA A 4 34.89 -10.17 -11.00
CA ALA A 4 33.48 -9.84 -11.21
C ALA A 4 33.02 -8.91 -10.07
N GLY A 5 32.89 -7.63 -10.36
CA GLY A 5 32.30 -6.64 -9.47
C GLY A 5 30.82 -6.97 -9.26
N ALA A 6 30.47 -7.42 -8.05
CA ALA A 6 29.10 -7.51 -7.60
C ALA A 6 28.50 -6.10 -7.60
N GLY A 7 27.58 -5.84 -8.53
CA GLY A 7 26.86 -4.59 -8.62
C GLY A 7 26.12 -4.31 -7.31
N VAL A 8 26.57 -3.27 -6.59
CA VAL A 8 25.85 -2.72 -5.45
C VAL A 8 24.50 -2.24 -5.95
N ARG A 9 23.43 -3.00 -5.71
CA ARG A 9 22.07 -2.54 -5.96
C ARG A 9 21.85 -1.29 -5.11
N ARG A 10 21.78 -0.14 -5.78
CA ARG A 10 21.51 1.13 -5.14
C ARG A 10 20.06 1.13 -4.67
N ALA A 11 19.88 0.78 -3.39
CA ALA A 11 18.79 1.16 -2.51
C ALA A 11 17.91 2.30 -3.06
N ALA A 12 16.68 2.01 -3.45
CA ALA A 12 15.71 3.07 -3.78
C ALA A 12 15.34 3.81 -2.48
N PRO A 13 15.27 5.15 -2.49
CA PRO A 13 14.86 5.90 -1.30
C PRO A 13 13.40 5.56 -0.97
N LEU A 14 13.17 5.01 0.24
CA LEU A 14 11.81 4.81 0.73
C LEU A 14 11.13 6.17 0.94
N THR A 15 9.84 6.24 0.57
CA THR A 15 8.98 7.37 0.92
C THR A 15 8.91 7.52 2.45
N LYS A 16 8.56 8.71 2.92
CA LYS A 16 8.43 8.99 4.36
C LYS A 16 7.55 7.96 5.06
N HIS A 17 6.35 7.73 4.54
CA HIS A 17 5.40 6.77 5.10
C HIS A 17 5.92 5.32 5.09
N ALA A 18 6.50 4.86 3.98
CA ALA A 18 7.06 3.52 3.91
C ALA A 18 8.19 3.32 4.94
N ARG A 19 9.06 4.33 5.10
CA ARG A 19 10.13 4.29 6.10
C ARG A 19 9.59 4.28 7.54
N GLN A 20 8.57 5.08 7.82
CA GLN A 20 7.90 5.13 9.13
C GLN A 20 7.24 3.80 9.48
N ALA A 21 6.52 3.18 8.54
CA ALA A 21 5.94 1.84 8.72
C ALA A 21 7.01 0.78 9.00
N ARG A 22 8.14 0.84 8.29
CA ARG A 22 9.28 -0.07 8.53
C ARG A 22 9.92 0.15 9.89
N LEU A 23 10.09 1.40 10.34
CA LEU A 23 10.59 1.71 11.67
C LEU A 23 9.68 1.13 12.77
N ALA A 24 8.36 1.32 12.66
CA ALA A 24 7.40 0.75 13.60
C ALA A 24 7.49 -0.79 13.64
N ALA A 25 7.56 -1.44 12.48
CA ALA A 25 7.71 -2.91 12.40
C ALA A 25 9.03 -3.41 13.03
N LEU A 26 10.14 -2.70 12.82
CA LEU A 26 11.44 -3.03 13.42
C LEU A 26 11.40 -2.91 14.94
N ILE A 27 10.79 -1.84 15.46
CA ILE A 27 10.63 -1.60 16.90
C ILE A 27 9.71 -2.64 17.54
N ALA A 28 8.65 -3.07 16.85
CA ALA A 28 7.74 -4.10 17.35
C ALA A 28 8.37 -5.50 17.39
N LYS A 29 9.28 -5.81 16.45
CA LYS A 29 9.86 -7.15 16.30
C LYS A 29 11.01 -7.44 17.26
N ARG A 30 11.76 -6.40 17.68
CA ARG A 30 12.95 -6.57 18.53
C ARG A 30 13.19 -5.33 19.39
N PRO A 31 13.81 -5.48 20.58
CA PRO A 31 14.24 -4.34 21.38
C PRO A 31 15.31 -3.54 20.63
N VAL A 32 15.04 -2.27 20.36
CA VAL A 32 16.01 -1.36 19.70
C VAL A 32 16.43 -0.26 20.65
N ARG A 33 17.74 -0.11 20.86
CA ARG A 33 18.30 0.76 21.92
C ARG A 33 18.72 2.15 21.42
N SER A 34 18.94 2.31 20.11
CA SER A 34 19.43 3.57 19.54
C SER A 34 18.97 3.81 18.09
N GLN A 35 19.01 5.08 17.68
CA GLN A 35 18.75 5.46 16.27
C GLN A 35 19.83 4.90 15.34
N SER A 36 21.08 4.84 15.77
CA SER A 36 22.18 4.23 15.00
C SER A 36 21.93 2.75 14.75
N GLU A 37 21.29 2.06 15.69
CA GLU A 37 20.86 0.69 15.50
C GLU A 37 19.75 0.57 14.45
N LEU A 38 18.71 1.42 14.51
CA LEU A 38 17.67 1.48 13.47
C LEU A 38 18.26 1.77 12.08
N ALA A 39 19.22 2.71 11.99
CA ALA A 39 19.91 3.02 10.75
C ALA A 39 20.64 1.80 10.17
N ARG A 40 21.33 1.00 11.02
CA ARG A 40 21.97 -0.24 10.57
C ARG A 40 20.97 -1.29 10.12
N LEU A 41 19.84 -1.41 10.81
CA LEU A 41 18.78 -2.36 10.44
C LEU A 41 18.15 -2.01 9.09
N LEU A 42 17.84 -0.72 8.88
CA LEU A 42 17.37 -0.22 7.59
C LEU A 42 18.44 -0.37 6.50
N ALA A 43 19.71 -0.10 6.81
CA ALA A 43 20.81 -0.27 5.86
C ALA A 43 20.98 -1.73 5.42
N ALA A 44 20.76 -2.70 6.32
CA ALA A 44 20.77 -4.12 5.99
C ALA A 44 19.62 -4.52 5.03
N GLU A 45 18.52 -3.78 5.05
CA GLU A 45 17.40 -3.90 4.10
C GLU A 45 17.61 -3.06 2.83
N GLY A 46 18.78 -2.43 2.67
CA GLY A 46 19.08 -1.57 1.54
C GLY A 46 18.36 -0.23 1.62
N VAL A 47 18.21 0.36 2.80
CA VAL A 47 17.61 1.69 3.01
C VAL A 47 18.60 2.57 3.75
N GLN A 48 19.08 3.64 3.10
CA GLN A 48 20.03 4.59 3.69
C GLN A 48 19.30 5.84 4.16
N VAL A 49 19.48 6.22 5.43
CA VAL A 49 18.77 7.33 6.07
C VAL A 49 19.73 8.12 6.96
N THR A 50 19.52 9.43 7.06
CA THR A 50 20.31 10.28 7.96
C THR A 50 19.74 10.20 9.38
N GLN A 51 20.56 10.57 10.37
CA GLN A 51 20.11 10.66 11.76
C GLN A 51 18.98 11.69 11.93
N ALA A 52 19.06 12.83 11.21
CA ALA A 52 18.01 13.86 11.25
C ALA A 52 16.67 13.33 10.73
N THR A 53 16.69 12.58 9.62
CA THR A 53 15.50 11.92 9.06
C THR A 53 14.90 10.92 10.05
N LEU A 54 15.74 10.06 10.62
CA LEU A 54 15.35 9.07 11.62
C LEU A 54 14.73 9.70 12.87
N SER A 55 15.31 10.79 13.38
CA SER A 55 14.75 11.49 14.53
C SER A 55 13.34 12.00 14.24
N ARG A 56 13.17 12.66 13.08
CA ARG A 56 11.86 13.19 12.67
C ARG A 56 10.83 12.09 12.49
N ASP A 57 11.20 10.97 11.88
CA ASP A 57 10.27 9.86 11.69
C ASP A 57 9.88 9.21 13.01
N LEU A 58 10.81 9.08 13.95
CA LEU A 58 10.54 8.53 15.28
C LEU A 58 9.61 9.45 16.07
N GLU A 59 9.79 10.76 15.98
CA GLU A 59 8.88 11.76 16.54
C GLU A 59 7.49 11.63 15.89
N ASP A 60 7.43 11.58 14.56
CA ASP A 60 6.18 11.52 13.79
C ASP A 60 5.37 10.24 14.09
N ILE A 61 6.03 9.09 14.29
CA ILE A 61 5.34 7.83 14.65
C ILE A 61 5.09 7.68 16.16
N GLY A 62 5.43 8.68 16.97
CA GLY A 62 5.23 8.64 18.42
C GLY A 62 6.12 7.62 19.15
N ALA A 63 7.32 7.34 18.64
CA ALA A 63 8.23 6.41 19.28
C ALA A 63 8.80 7.00 20.59
N THR A 64 8.60 6.29 21.70
CA THR A 64 9.09 6.68 23.03
C THR A 64 10.12 5.69 23.55
N LYS A 65 10.97 6.11 24.51
CA LYS A 65 11.89 5.20 25.18
C LYS A 65 11.25 4.64 26.45
N VAL A 66 11.11 3.33 26.53
CA VAL A 66 10.60 2.61 27.69
C VAL A 66 11.68 1.69 28.26
N ARG A 67 11.54 1.28 29.53
CA ARG A 67 12.40 0.24 30.08
C ARG A 67 11.99 -1.12 29.50
N GLY A 68 12.91 -1.78 28.81
CA GLY A 68 12.75 -3.15 28.34
C GLY A 68 12.92 -4.16 29.47
N ALA A 69 12.63 -5.44 29.15
CA ALA A 69 12.72 -6.56 30.10
C ALA A 69 14.09 -6.69 30.77
N ASP A 70 15.17 -6.35 30.05
CA ASP A 70 16.55 -6.42 30.55
C ASP A 70 16.96 -5.17 31.37
N GLY A 71 16.02 -4.26 31.67
CA GLY A 71 16.28 -3.01 32.39
C GLY A 71 16.87 -1.88 31.55
N GLY A 72 17.28 -2.15 30.31
CA GLY A 72 17.78 -1.15 29.36
C GLY A 72 16.65 -0.32 28.70
N LEU A 73 16.96 0.92 28.31
CA LEU A 73 16.03 1.75 27.54
C LEU A 73 15.94 1.28 26.08
N VAL A 74 14.73 1.03 25.61
CA VAL A 74 14.43 0.62 24.24
C VAL A 74 13.34 1.51 23.66
N TYR A 75 13.36 1.69 22.34
CA TYR A 75 12.24 2.30 21.65
C TYR A 75 11.02 1.40 21.74
N ALA A 76 9.87 2.01 21.97
CA ALA A 76 8.55 1.43 21.82
C ALA A 76 7.70 2.40 21.01
N VAL A 77 6.94 1.84 20.07
CA VAL A 77 5.83 2.53 19.42
C VAL A 77 4.59 1.92 20.02
N ASP A 78 3.77 2.72 20.67
CA ASP A 78 2.47 2.24 21.10
C ASP A 78 1.62 2.10 19.84
N VAL A 79 1.33 0.87 19.43
CA VAL A 79 0.56 0.58 18.22
C VAL A 79 -0.92 0.98 18.33
N ASN A 80 -1.40 1.29 19.54
CA ASN A 80 -2.72 1.90 19.77
C ASN A 80 -2.67 3.44 19.79
N LEU A 81 -1.47 4.02 19.98
CA LEU A 81 -1.17 5.46 19.89
C LEU A 81 -0.44 5.85 18.60
N ALA A 82 -0.04 4.86 17.78
CA ALA A 82 0.34 5.04 16.38
C ALA A 82 -0.88 5.69 15.74
N PRO A 83 -0.80 6.97 15.35
CA PRO A 83 -1.98 7.79 15.37
C PRO A 83 -3.04 7.16 14.47
N ALA A 84 -4.22 6.95 15.04
CA ALA A 84 -5.45 6.85 14.28
C ALA A 84 -5.68 8.08 13.36
N GLU A 85 -4.75 9.05 13.37
CA GLU A 85 -4.60 10.20 12.47
C GLU A 85 -3.55 10.05 11.34
N ILE A 86 -2.55 9.17 11.39
CA ILE A 86 -1.66 8.95 10.22
C ILE A 86 -2.41 8.17 9.12
N VAL A 87 -3.45 7.42 9.50
CA VAL A 87 -4.30 6.62 8.58
C VAL A 87 -5.66 7.30 8.33
N ARG A 88 -5.63 8.62 8.06
CA ARG A 88 -6.81 9.40 7.61
C ARG A 88 -6.48 10.39 6.50
N LEU A 89 -5.43 10.17 5.73
CA LEU A 89 -5.31 10.92 4.48
C LEU A 89 -6.51 10.53 3.59
N PRO A 90 -7.24 11.51 3.02
CA PRO A 90 -8.29 11.22 2.04
C PRO A 90 -7.74 10.35 0.93
N LEU A 91 -8.52 9.37 0.46
CA LEU A 91 -8.07 8.46 -0.61
C LEU A 91 -7.55 9.22 -1.82
N THR A 92 -8.17 10.35 -2.18
CA THR A 92 -7.73 11.24 -3.27
C THR A 92 -6.27 11.66 -3.15
N ARG A 93 -5.84 12.05 -1.94
CA ARG A 93 -4.46 12.48 -1.70
C ARG A 93 -3.48 11.32 -1.73
N LEU A 94 -3.90 10.14 -1.25
CA LEU A 94 -3.09 8.93 -1.36
C LEU A 94 -2.96 8.47 -2.81
N CYS A 95 -3.98 8.64 -3.64
CA CYS A 95 -3.88 8.41 -5.08
C CYS A 95 -2.83 9.33 -5.72
N GLU A 96 -2.86 10.63 -5.41
CA GLU A 96 -1.88 11.59 -5.94
C GLU A 96 -0.45 11.28 -5.49
N GLU A 97 -0.25 10.86 -4.25
CA GLU A 97 1.08 10.67 -3.66
C GLU A 97 1.65 9.26 -3.88
N LEU A 98 0.81 8.23 -3.96
CA LEU A 98 1.24 6.82 -3.87
C LEU A 98 0.74 5.92 -5.01
N LEU A 99 -0.20 6.33 -5.85
CA LEU A 99 -0.64 5.48 -6.96
C LEU A 99 0.33 5.63 -8.14
N VAL A 100 1.04 4.55 -8.46
CA VAL A 100 1.99 4.48 -9.59
C VAL A 100 1.28 4.06 -10.86
N SER A 101 0.42 3.04 -10.78
CA SER A 101 -0.41 2.59 -11.91
C SER A 101 -1.65 1.84 -11.41
N ALA A 102 -2.66 1.74 -12.28
CA ALA A 102 -3.87 0.97 -12.06
C ALA A 102 -4.21 0.21 -13.35
N GLU A 103 -4.32 -1.10 -13.28
CA GLU A 103 -4.66 -1.97 -14.41
C GLU A 103 -5.85 -2.85 -14.04
N ALA A 104 -6.85 -2.93 -14.90
CA ALA A 104 -8.05 -3.72 -14.68
C ALA A 104 -8.09 -4.95 -15.60
N ASN A 105 -8.54 -6.09 -15.06
CA ASN A 105 -8.81 -7.31 -15.81
C ASN A 105 -10.05 -8.01 -15.24
N GLY A 106 -11.18 -7.84 -15.93
CA GLY A 106 -12.48 -8.27 -15.43
C GLY A 106 -12.83 -7.58 -14.11
N ASP A 107 -13.22 -8.38 -13.11
CA ASP A 107 -13.58 -7.89 -11.77
C ASP A 107 -12.37 -7.62 -10.86
N LEU A 108 -11.14 -7.66 -11.40
CA LEU A 108 -9.92 -7.42 -10.65
C LEU A 108 -9.25 -6.12 -11.09
N VAL A 109 -8.81 -5.31 -10.13
CA VAL A 109 -7.95 -4.16 -10.37
C VAL A 109 -6.64 -4.33 -9.61
N VAL A 110 -5.52 -4.22 -10.31
CA VAL A 110 -4.18 -4.24 -9.74
C VAL A 110 -3.68 -2.81 -9.65
N LEU A 111 -3.47 -2.34 -8.44
CA LEU A 111 -2.90 -1.03 -8.15
C LEU A 111 -1.43 -1.18 -7.76
N ARG A 112 -0.56 -0.38 -8.35
CA ARG A 112 0.87 -0.33 -7.99
C ARG A 112 1.14 0.89 -7.13
N THR A 113 1.92 0.68 -6.08
CA THR A 113 2.38 1.73 -5.18
C THR A 113 3.90 1.69 -5.05
N PRO A 114 4.56 2.71 -4.48
CA PRO A 114 5.94 2.56 -4.04
C PRO A 114 6.11 1.39 -3.06
N PRO A 115 7.33 0.85 -2.92
CA PRO A 115 7.63 -0.22 -1.97
C PRO A 115 7.22 0.16 -0.54
N GLY A 116 6.50 -0.75 0.13
CA GLY A 116 6.00 -0.60 1.50
C GLY A 116 4.76 0.29 1.65
N ALA A 117 4.15 0.78 0.57
CA ALA A 117 2.98 1.67 0.64
C ALA A 117 1.64 0.94 0.41
N ALA A 118 1.64 -0.30 -0.08
CA ALA A 118 0.43 -1.01 -0.48
C ALA A 118 -0.55 -1.20 0.69
N GLN A 119 -0.04 -1.52 1.88
CA GLN A 119 -0.88 -1.73 3.07
C GLN A 119 -1.63 -0.45 3.50
N LEU A 120 -0.95 0.69 3.47
CA LEU A 120 -1.55 1.99 3.78
C LEU A 120 -2.64 2.33 2.74
N PHE A 121 -2.33 2.12 1.46
CA PHE A 121 -3.25 2.41 0.37
C PHE A 121 -4.51 1.55 0.44
N ALA A 122 -4.35 0.23 0.64
CA ALA A 122 -5.46 -0.69 0.79
C ALA A 122 -6.33 -0.34 2.01
N SER A 123 -5.71 -0.04 3.15
CA SER A 123 -6.46 0.37 4.34
C SER A 123 -7.28 1.65 4.11
N ALA A 124 -6.75 2.61 3.36
CA ALA A 124 -7.51 3.80 3.00
C ALA A 124 -8.68 3.47 2.05
N LEU A 125 -8.44 2.61 1.05
CA LEU A 125 -9.46 2.20 0.09
C LEU A 125 -10.62 1.45 0.75
N ASP A 126 -10.32 0.55 1.71
CA ASP A 126 -11.33 -0.18 2.46
C ASP A 126 -12.21 0.75 3.33
N ARG A 127 -11.65 1.85 3.83
CA ARG A 127 -12.38 2.84 4.67
C ARG A 127 -13.41 3.64 3.89
N GLU A 128 -13.17 3.87 2.60
CA GLU A 128 -14.14 4.54 1.72
C GLU A 128 -15.40 3.69 1.47
N ALA A 129 -15.37 2.39 1.83
CA ALA A 129 -16.50 1.47 1.74
C ALA A 129 -17.21 1.54 0.38
N LEU A 130 -16.44 1.61 -0.69
CA LEU A 130 -16.95 1.78 -2.05
C LEU A 130 -17.90 0.64 -2.40
N PRO A 131 -19.17 0.90 -2.80
CA PRO A 131 -20.15 -0.15 -3.06
C PRO A 131 -19.72 -1.15 -4.14
N ALA A 132 -18.95 -0.68 -5.13
CA ALA A 132 -18.43 -1.50 -6.22
C ALA A 132 -17.27 -2.42 -5.78
N VAL A 133 -16.70 -2.24 -4.59
CA VAL A 133 -15.56 -3.03 -4.11
C VAL A 133 -16.05 -4.12 -3.15
N MET A 134 -15.63 -5.36 -3.42
CA MET A 134 -15.84 -6.49 -2.53
C MET A 134 -14.82 -6.51 -1.40
N GLY A 135 -13.56 -6.21 -1.72
CA GLY A 135 -12.46 -6.09 -0.77
C GLY A 135 -11.11 -5.92 -1.44
N THR A 136 -10.06 -5.78 -0.62
CA THR A 136 -8.68 -5.61 -1.10
C THR A 136 -7.71 -6.60 -0.46
N ILE A 137 -6.61 -6.90 -1.15
CA ILE A 137 -5.46 -7.64 -0.63
C ILE A 137 -4.19 -6.86 -0.96
N ALA A 138 -3.43 -6.48 0.07
CA ALA A 138 -2.18 -5.75 -0.09
C ALA A 138 -0.95 -6.65 0.04
N GLY A 139 -0.01 -6.47 -0.87
CA GLY A 139 1.37 -6.95 -0.78
C GLY A 139 2.29 -5.88 -0.20
N ASP A 140 3.48 -5.72 -0.80
CA ASP A 140 4.43 -4.66 -0.43
C ASP A 140 4.25 -3.39 -1.28
N ASP A 141 4.16 -3.55 -2.60
CA ASP A 141 4.09 -2.48 -3.60
C ASP A 141 2.87 -2.63 -4.54
N THR A 142 1.96 -3.54 -4.20
CA THR A 142 0.84 -3.94 -5.04
C THR A 142 -0.40 -4.17 -4.19
N VAL A 143 -1.54 -3.63 -4.61
CA VAL A 143 -2.86 -3.89 -4.02
C VAL A 143 -3.74 -4.53 -5.09
N LEU A 144 -4.30 -5.70 -4.78
CA LEU A 144 -5.36 -6.30 -5.56
C LEU A 144 -6.70 -5.83 -5.01
N VAL A 145 -7.52 -5.23 -5.85
CA VAL A 145 -8.90 -4.85 -5.55
C VAL A 145 -9.81 -5.85 -6.27
N VAL A 146 -10.72 -6.47 -5.51
CA VAL A 146 -11.76 -7.33 -6.05
C VAL A 146 -13.02 -6.50 -6.13
N CYS A 147 -13.48 -6.22 -7.34
CA CYS A 147 -14.73 -5.54 -7.61
C CYS A 147 -15.90 -6.54 -7.52
N ARG A 148 -17.07 -6.03 -7.16
CA ARG A 148 -18.32 -6.76 -7.34
C ARG A 148 -18.67 -6.68 -8.81
N ALA A 149 -19.03 -7.81 -9.41
CA ALA A 149 -19.60 -7.81 -10.74
C ALA A 149 -20.75 -6.79 -10.77
N GLU A 150 -20.75 -5.89 -11.75
CA GLU A 150 -21.97 -5.17 -12.05
C GLU A 150 -23.04 -6.23 -12.31
N ALA A 151 -24.18 -6.13 -11.64
CA ALA A 151 -25.35 -6.87 -12.05
C ALA A 151 -25.66 -6.38 -13.47
N THR A 152 -25.08 -7.04 -14.47
CA THR A 152 -25.55 -6.98 -15.84
C THR A 152 -27.02 -7.29 -15.71
N ALA A 153 -27.87 -6.28 -15.89
CA ALA A 153 -29.30 -6.52 -15.99
C ALA A 153 -29.46 -7.66 -17.00
N PRO A 154 -30.19 -8.74 -16.66
CA PRO A 154 -30.33 -9.87 -17.57
C PRO A 154 -30.79 -9.32 -18.91
N GLY A 155 -30.02 -9.65 -19.95
CA GLY A 155 -30.09 -9.00 -21.25
C GLY A 155 -31.53 -8.81 -21.74
N ASP A 156 -31.78 -7.62 -22.25
CA ASP A 156 -32.82 -7.39 -23.24
C ASP A 156 -32.49 -8.22 -24.48
N GLY A 157 -32.81 -9.51 -24.42
CA GLY A 157 -32.81 -10.44 -25.54
C GLY A 157 -33.88 -10.10 -26.58
N SER A 158 -34.00 -8.82 -26.96
CA SER A 158 -34.78 -8.39 -28.11
C SER A 158 -33.95 -8.56 -29.38
N ILE A 159 -33.76 -9.82 -29.77
CA ILE A 159 -33.65 -10.13 -31.19
C ILE A 159 -35.02 -9.88 -31.81
N SER A 160 -35.29 -8.63 -32.20
CA SER A 160 -36.37 -8.27 -33.10
C SER A 160 -36.01 -8.70 -34.53
N GLY A 161 -35.90 -10.02 -34.73
CA GLY A 161 -35.96 -10.66 -36.03
C GLY A 161 -37.41 -10.64 -36.52
N GLY A 162 -37.89 -9.45 -36.88
CA GLY A 162 -39.18 -9.29 -37.55
C GLY A 162 -39.09 -9.84 -38.97
N THR A 163 -39.66 -11.03 -39.17
CA THR A 163 -40.03 -11.56 -40.48
C THR A 163 -40.86 -10.52 -41.26
N PRO A 164 -40.49 -10.08 -42.46
CA PRO A 164 -41.46 -9.47 -43.35
C PRO A 164 -42.29 -10.60 -43.97
N ALA A 165 -43.53 -10.73 -43.49
CA ALA A 165 -44.57 -11.49 -44.18
C ALA A 165 -44.83 -10.86 -45.56
N GLY A 166 -44.97 -11.70 -46.57
CA GLY A 166 -45.26 -11.29 -47.94
C GLY A 166 -46.71 -10.84 -48.17
N GLY A 167 -46.93 -10.35 -49.41
CA GLY A 167 -48.20 -9.92 -49.99
C GLY A 167 -48.28 -8.40 -50.13
N GLU A 168 -48.68 -7.75 -51.22
CA GLU A 168 -49.26 -8.13 -52.52
C GLU A 168 -49.07 -6.91 -53.43
N SER A 169 -48.92 -7.09 -54.75
CA SER A 169 -49.11 -6.03 -55.75
C SER A 169 -50.21 -6.46 -56.71
N PRO A 170 -51.28 -5.65 -56.90
CA PRO A 170 -52.11 -5.76 -58.09
C PRO A 170 -51.48 -4.92 -59.21
N GLY A 171 -51.63 -5.40 -60.46
CA GLY A 171 -51.08 -4.77 -61.66
C GLY A 171 -51.85 -3.58 -62.19
#